data_AF-A0A2H5ZBC4-F1
#
_entry.id   AF-A0A2H5ZBC4-F1
#
_cell.length_a   1.000
_cell.length_b   1.000
_cell.length_c   1.000
_cell.angle_alpha   90.00
_cell.angle_beta   90.00
_cell.angle_gamma   90.00
#
_symmetry.space_group_name_H-M   'P 1'
#
loop_
_entity.id
_entity.type
_entity.pdbx_description
1 polymer ?
#
loop_
_entity_poly.entity_id
_entity_poly.type
_entity_poly.pdbx_seq_one_letter_code
_entity_poly.pdbx_strand_id
1 'polypeptide(L)'
;MQTQYIARTDGRPPLRFQGERLARLDTHWDRGREQTRWWQLEVYRTAAGRYVLVAAYRTAWQGERDEVTADVLDDLGQVPELLEERGVPAHLISELCELLDLEEIVP
;
A
#
# COMPACT_ATOMS: atom_id res chain seq x y z
N MET A 1 -1.93 -20.27 0.95
CA MET A 1 -3.27 -20.45 1.57
C MET A 1 -4.03 -19.15 1.37
N GLN A 2 -5.15 -19.15 0.66
CA GLN A 2 -5.86 -17.90 0.31
C GLN A 2 -6.70 -17.41 1.48
N THR A 3 -6.66 -16.10 1.74
CA THR A 3 -7.38 -15.41 2.81
C THR A 3 -8.36 -14.40 2.22
N GLN A 4 -9.50 -14.18 2.87
CA GLN A 4 -10.44 -13.13 2.49
C GLN A 4 -9.98 -11.78 3.06
N TYR A 5 -9.83 -10.78 2.19
CA TYR A 5 -9.46 -9.42 2.54
C TYR A 5 -10.56 -8.42 2.22
N ILE A 6 -10.58 -7.32 2.97
CA ILE A 6 -11.44 -6.17 2.75
C ILE A 6 -10.53 -4.94 2.73
N ALA A 7 -10.28 -4.37 1.56
CA ALA A 7 -9.54 -3.12 1.42
C ALA A 7 -10.52 -1.95 1.43
N ARG A 8 -10.29 -0.97 2.32
CA ARG A 8 -11.10 0.24 2.41
C ARG A 8 -10.60 1.26 1.40
N THR A 9 -11.52 2.09 0.91
CA THR A 9 -11.23 3.21 0.03
C THR A 9 -12.13 4.36 0.43
N ASP A 10 -11.56 5.54 0.66
CA ASP A 10 -12.33 6.70 1.04
C ASP A 10 -13.22 7.17 -0.11
N GLY A 11 -14.47 7.50 0.24
CA GLY A 11 -15.47 7.91 -0.74
C GLY A 11 -15.93 6.82 -1.71
N ARG A 12 -15.50 5.56 -1.56
CA ARG A 12 -15.91 4.44 -2.43
C ARG A 12 -16.27 3.19 -1.61
N PRO A 13 -17.08 2.26 -2.16
CA PRO A 13 -17.32 0.97 -1.51
C PRO A 13 -16.01 0.18 -1.31
N PRO A 14 -15.87 -0.56 -0.20
CA PRO A 14 -14.68 -1.36 0.05
C PRO A 14 -14.53 -2.51 -0.96
N LEU A 15 -13.30 -2.80 -1.35
CA LEU A 15 -12.97 -3.93 -2.22
C LEU A 15 -12.88 -5.21 -1.38
N ARG A 16 -13.64 -6.23 -1.77
CA ARG A 16 -13.62 -7.56 -1.15
C ARG A 16 -13.00 -8.55 -2.13
N PHE A 17 -11.96 -9.26 -1.69
CA PHE A 17 -11.28 -10.23 -2.54
C PHE A 17 -10.69 -11.37 -1.72
N GLN A 18 -10.37 -12.48 -2.38
CA GLN A 18 -9.57 -13.56 -1.82
C GLN A 18 -8.17 -13.49 -2.43
N GLY A 19 -7.14 -13.79 -1.65
CA GLY A 19 -5.77 -13.72 -2.14
C GLY A 19 -4.73 -14.00 -1.08
N GLU A 20 -3.54 -13.50 -1.33
CA GLU A 20 -2.41 -13.50 -0.40
C GLU A 20 -1.80 -12.09 -0.35
N ARG A 21 -1.28 -11.72 0.82
CA ARG A 21 -0.51 -10.47 0.93
C ARG A 21 0.93 -10.76 0.50
N LEU A 22 1.42 -9.97 -0.45
CA LEU A 22 2.79 -10.04 -0.95
C LEU A 22 3.72 -9.19 -0.09
N ALA A 23 3.32 -7.96 0.19
CA ALA A 23 4.14 -7.01 0.94
C ALA A 23 3.30 -6.18 1.91
N ARG A 24 3.95 -5.72 2.99
CA ARG A 24 3.43 -4.74 3.93
C ARG A 24 4.55 -3.86 4.43
N LEU A 25 4.30 -2.55 4.44
CA LEU A 25 5.17 -1.54 5.00
C LEU A 25 4.35 -0.62 5.91
N ASP A 26 4.85 -0.32 7.10
CA ASP A 26 4.16 0.49 8.11
C ASP A 26 5.17 1.40 8.82
N THR A 27 5.00 2.71 8.65
CA THR A 27 5.94 3.72 9.17
C THR A 27 5.50 4.35 10.48
N HIS A 28 4.53 3.75 11.18
CA HIS A 28 4.06 4.27 12.47
C HIS A 28 5.18 4.35 13.51
N TRP A 29 6.10 3.37 13.51
CA TRP A 29 7.34 3.42 14.26
C TRP A 29 8.51 3.50 13.30
N ASP A 30 9.16 4.66 13.26
CA ASP A 30 10.39 4.86 12.50
C ASP A 30 11.53 5.22 13.45
N ARG A 31 12.66 4.51 13.32
CA ARG A 31 13.89 4.68 14.14
C ARG A 31 13.63 4.75 15.64
N GLY A 32 12.72 3.90 16.15
CA GLY A 32 12.36 3.83 17.57
C GLY A 32 11.49 4.99 18.06
N ARG A 33 10.98 5.84 17.16
CA ARG A 33 10.07 6.93 17.45
C ARG A 33 8.72 6.71 16.79
N GLU A 34 7.67 6.90 17.58
CA GLU A 34 6.29 6.91 17.09
C GLU A 34 6.03 8.18 16.26
N GLN A 35 5.41 8.00 15.10
CA GLN A 35 5.11 9.06 14.15
C GLN A 35 3.67 9.52 14.31
N THR A 36 3.44 10.83 14.32
CA THR A 36 2.07 11.37 14.39
C THR A 36 1.33 11.34 13.05
N ARG A 37 2.05 11.15 11.95
CA ARG A 37 1.52 10.86 10.61
C ARG A 37 2.39 9.80 9.96
N TRP A 38 1.80 8.82 9.31
CA TRP A 38 2.54 7.70 8.77
C TRP A 38 1.83 7.06 7.58
N TRP A 39 2.62 6.41 6.74
CA TRP A 39 2.13 5.56 5.66
C TRP A 39 1.98 4.12 6.12
N GLN A 40 0.90 3.49 5.70
CA GLN A 40 0.71 2.04 5.69
C GLN A 40 0.44 1.60 4.25
N LEU A 41 1.34 0.77 3.72
CA LEU A 41 1.26 0.26 2.36
C LEU A 41 1.11 -1.26 2.43
N GLU A 42 0.17 -1.82 1.68
CA GLU A 42 -0.01 -3.26 1.56
C GLU A 42 -0.27 -3.63 0.10
N VAL A 43 0.38 -4.69 -0.36
CA VAL A 43 0.17 -5.22 -1.72
C VAL A 43 -0.27 -6.67 -1.63
N TYR A 44 -1.31 -7.00 -2.38
CA TYR A 44 -1.91 -8.33 -2.39
C TYR A 44 -1.94 -8.89 -3.80
N ARG A 45 -1.82 -10.21 -3.91
CA ARG A 45 -2.17 -10.96 -5.11
C ARG A 45 -3.52 -11.62 -4.90
N THR A 46 -4.48 -11.28 -5.76
CA THR A 46 -5.81 -11.88 -5.74
C THR A 46 -5.77 -13.31 -6.27
N ALA A 47 -6.76 -14.11 -5.90
CA ALA A 47 -6.96 -15.46 -6.43
C ALA A 47 -7.16 -15.48 -7.97
N ALA A 48 -7.61 -14.35 -8.54
CA ALA A 48 -7.78 -14.15 -9.98
C ALA A 48 -6.50 -13.71 -10.71
N GLY A 49 -5.37 -13.56 -10.00
CA GLY A 49 -4.07 -13.20 -10.58
C GLY A 49 -3.81 -11.70 -10.72
N ARG A 50 -4.79 -10.83 -10.41
CA ARG A 50 -4.58 -9.37 -10.30
C ARG A 50 -3.94 -8.98 -8.98
N TYR A 51 -3.47 -7.75 -8.89
CA TYR A 51 -2.92 -7.18 -7.66
C TYR A 51 -3.86 -6.15 -7.04
N VAL A 52 -3.74 -5.96 -5.73
CA VAL A 52 -4.41 -4.87 -5.02
C VAL A 52 -3.35 -4.10 -4.24
N LEU A 53 -3.17 -2.82 -4.56
CA LEU A 53 -2.37 -1.89 -3.78
C LEU A 53 -3.29 -1.15 -2.80
N VAL A 54 -3.00 -1.24 -1.52
CA VAL A 54 -3.64 -0.43 -0.47
C VAL A 54 -2.63 0.57 0.03
N ALA A 55 -2.94 1.85 -0.13
CA ALA A 55 -2.16 2.95 0.42
C ALA A 55 -3.02 3.71 1.43
N ALA A 56 -2.54 3.82 2.67
CA ALA A 56 -3.17 4.57 3.72
C ALA A 56 -2.20 5.58 4.33
N TYR A 57 -2.58 6.85 4.32
CA TYR A 57 -1.92 7.91 5.08
C TYR A 57 -2.72 8.17 6.34
N ARG A 58 -2.09 7.93 7.49
CA ARG A 58 -2.71 7.94 8.82
C ARG A 58 -2.26 9.15 9.62
N THR A 59 -3.08 9.56 10.57
CA THR A 59 -2.76 10.67 11.48
C THR A 59 -3.28 10.42 12.90
N ALA A 60 -2.48 10.79 13.89
CA ALA A 60 -2.85 10.77 15.31
C ALA A 60 -3.50 12.08 15.77
N TRP A 61 -3.54 13.11 14.92
CA TRP A 61 -4.04 14.43 15.28
C TRP A 61 -5.57 14.49 15.27
N GLN A 62 -6.13 14.97 16.38
CA GLN A 62 -7.57 15.19 16.47
C GLN A 62 -8.02 16.24 15.45
N GLY A 63 -9.02 15.89 14.64
CA GLY A 63 -9.59 16.77 13.62
C GLY A 63 -8.99 16.57 12.23
N GLU A 64 -7.88 15.86 12.11
CA GLU A 64 -7.42 15.34 10.83
C GLU A 64 -8.14 14.03 10.49
N ARG A 65 -8.17 13.71 9.20
CA ARG A 65 -8.73 12.47 8.68
C ARG A 65 -7.62 11.65 8.06
N ASP A 66 -7.70 10.35 8.25
CA ASP A 66 -6.93 9.41 7.46
C ASP A 66 -7.35 9.51 6.00
N GLU A 67 -6.43 9.18 5.11
CA GLU A 67 -6.69 8.94 3.69
C GLU A 67 -6.38 7.49 3.38
N VAL A 68 -7.33 6.76 2.82
CA VAL A 68 -7.20 5.34 2.49
C VAL A 68 -7.68 5.10 1.07
N THR A 69 -6.90 4.34 0.33
CA THR A 69 -7.23 3.95 -1.04
C THR A 69 -6.87 2.51 -1.30
N ALA A 70 -7.59 1.89 -2.22
CA ALA A 70 -7.28 0.58 -2.74
C ALA A 70 -7.46 0.56 -4.26
N ASP A 71 -6.42 0.15 -4.96
CA ASP A 71 -6.34 0.16 -6.42
C ASP A 71 -6.06 -1.25 -6.92
N VAL A 72 -6.83 -1.66 -7.93
CA VAL A 72 -6.66 -2.97 -8.58
C VAL A 72 -5.72 -2.78 -9.76
N LEU A 73 -4.64 -3.56 -9.77
CA LEU A 73 -3.58 -3.48 -10.78
C LEU A 73 -3.52 -4.78 -11.56
N ASP A 74 -3.18 -4.68 -12.84
CA ASP A 74 -2.90 -5.85 -13.66
C ASP A 74 -1.41 -6.21 -13.61
N ASP A 75 -0.53 -5.26 -13.31
CA ASP A 75 0.92 -5.43 -13.23
C ASP A 75 1.52 -4.73 -11.99
N LEU A 76 2.54 -5.35 -11.36
CA LEU A 76 3.20 -4.79 -10.18
C LEU A 76 4.11 -3.59 -10.50
N GLY A 77 4.59 -3.46 -11.74
CA GLY A 77 5.34 -2.31 -12.22
C GLY A 77 4.53 -1.00 -12.21
N GLN A 78 3.21 -1.06 -12.01
CA GLN A 78 2.36 0.12 -11.81
C GLN A 78 2.46 0.70 -10.39
N VAL A 79 3.03 -0.03 -9.43
CA VAL A 79 3.08 0.36 -8.02
C VAL A 79 3.88 1.65 -7.78
N PRO A 80 5.09 1.84 -8.34
CA PRO A 80 5.89 3.05 -8.07
C PRO A 80 5.19 4.33 -8.53
N GLU A 81 4.72 4.35 -9.78
CA GLU A 81 4.04 5.51 -10.38
C GLU A 81 2.81 5.92 -9.54
N LEU A 82 1.97 4.96 -9.15
CA LEU A 82 0.79 5.25 -8.35
C LEU A 82 1.13 5.79 -6.95
N LEU A 83 2.22 5.33 -6.34
CA LEU A 83 2.65 5.82 -5.03
C LEU A 83 3.29 7.22 -5.12
N GLU A 84 4.03 7.48 -6.19
CA GLU A 84 4.60 8.81 -6.48
C GLU A 84 3.49 9.85 -6.67
N GLU A 85 2.45 9.54 -7.46
CA GLU A 85 1.28 10.42 -7.65
C GLU A 85 0.58 10.80 -6.33
N ARG A 86 0.71 9.96 -5.30
CA ARG A 86 0.11 10.15 -3.98
C ARG A 86 1.04 10.88 -3.00
N GLY A 87 2.25 11.21 -3.42
CA GLY A 87 3.24 11.87 -2.57
C GLY A 87 3.86 10.92 -1.53
N VAL A 88 3.85 9.62 -1.77
CA VAL A 88 4.58 8.66 -0.93
C VAL A 88 6.08 8.93 -1.10
N PRO A 89 6.86 9.05 -0.01
CA PRO A 89 8.29 9.29 -0.11
C PRO A 89 9.03 8.19 -0.88
N ALA A 90 9.93 8.58 -1.79
CA ALA A 90 10.66 7.66 -2.68
C ALA A 90 11.37 6.50 -1.95
N HIS A 91 11.90 6.74 -0.75
CA HIS A 91 12.56 5.67 0.03
C HIS A 91 11.59 4.57 0.48
N LEU A 92 10.33 4.89 0.75
CA LEU A 92 9.29 3.89 1.06
C LEU A 92 8.84 3.13 -0.19
N ILE A 93 8.84 3.82 -1.34
CA ILE A 93 8.55 3.19 -2.64
C ILE A 93 9.64 2.18 -2.96
N SER A 94 10.92 2.56 -2.81
CA SER A 94 12.07 1.66 -2.98
C SER A 94 11.97 0.45 -2.06
N GLU A 95 11.74 0.66 -0.75
CA GLU A 95 11.61 -0.42 0.22
C GLU A 95 10.45 -1.37 -0.13
N LEU A 96 9.30 -0.84 -0.57
CA LEU A 96 8.19 -1.67 -1.01
C LEU A 96 8.52 -2.47 -2.28
N CYS A 97 9.24 -1.88 -3.24
CA CYS A 97 9.65 -2.56 -4.46
C CYS A 97 10.62 -3.71 -4.16
N GLU A 98 11.57 -3.49 -3.24
CA GLU A 98 12.45 -4.54 -2.74
C GLU A 98 11.66 -5.69 -2.10
N LEU A 99 10.66 -5.38 -1.27
CA LEU A 99 9.77 -6.40 -0.66
C LEU A 99 8.93 -7.15 -1.70
N LEU A 100 8.70 -6.57 -2.87
CA LEU A 100 7.94 -7.18 -3.96
C LEU A 100 8.82 -7.96 -4.95
N ASP A 101 10.14 -8.04 -4.68
CA ASP A 101 11.14 -8.58 -5.61
C ASP A 101 11.02 -7.95 -7.02
N LEU A 102 10.66 -6.67 -7.09
CA LEU A 102 10.71 -5.91 -8.33
C LEU A 102 12.17 -5.55 -8.57
N GLU A 103 12.86 -6.37 -9.37
CA GLU A 103 14.19 -6.01 -9.87
C GLU A 103 14.09 -4.62 -10.51
N GLU A 104 14.95 -3.71 -10.08
CA GLU A 104 15.07 -2.34 -10.58
C GLU A 104 14.85 -2.30 -12.09
N ILE A 105 13.67 -1.85 -12.54
CA ILE A 105 13.47 -1.40 -13.91
C ILE A 105 14.12 -0.01 -13.98
N VAL A 106 15.44 0.02 -13.84
CA VAL A 106 16.25 1.18 -14.17
C VAL A 106 16.56 1.04 -15.67
N PRO A 107 16.04 1.93 -16.54
CA PRO A 107 16.42 1.95 -17.94
C PRO A 107 17.92 2.25 -18.12
#